data_AF-A0A2V8W2R7-F1
#
_entry.id   AF-A0A2V8W2R7-F1
#
_cell.length_a   1.000
_cell.length_b   1.000
_cell.length_c   1.000
_cell.angle_alpha   90.00
_cell.angle_beta   90.00
_cell.angle_gamma   90.00
#
_symmetry.space_group_name_H-M   'P 1'
#
loop_
_entity.id
_entity.type
_entity.pdbx_description
1 polymer ?
#
loop_
_entity_poly.entity_id
_entity_poly.type
_entity_poly.pdbx_seq_one_letter_code
_entity_poly.pdbx_strand_id
1 'polypeptide(L)'
;VQIGTEEEAQEPPLLWPAIPSRESYLRLLDAFEAVYQNRKKHASKHAWYYFGNLGGHFTEVRLSDDDAEQRHQAVLKQISHRKELLKSAEKWQNPGTIGRCFLAAISDEGVESARLDQILAPYWPTLWGLAARGHWVRHDRQPVRPTGPNEDDFRRRIILPDPLKVDDLKLSFTTTACPELGVYIDFGPTRRVNYLIARYSDLAEFRAMLEGWSAKRSWNGRHFLTTLSKEKGPTFTLWLRQNDIGIDFTENEWNALRELFQKAWAIPELQRWVQELQLEYGEKG
;
A
#
# COMPACT_ATOMS: atom_id res chain seq x y z
N VAL A 1 11.41 12.57 -8.61
CA VAL A 1 10.49 11.59 -7.96
C VAL A 1 10.42 11.94 -6.48
N GLN A 2 9.35 12.60 -6.05
CA GLN A 2 9.17 13.00 -4.66
C GLN A 2 8.41 11.87 -3.93
N ILE A 3 8.94 11.35 -2.83
CA ILE A 3 8.29 10.25 -2.09
C ILE A 3 6.98 10.79 -1.49
N GLY A 4 5.84 10.23 -1.91
CA GLY A 4 4.51 10.72 -1.55
C GLY A 4 4.10 10.28 -0.15
N THR A 5 4.53 11.01 0.88
CA THR A 5 4.06 10.83 2.28
C THR A 5 3.28 12.03 2.81
N GLU A 6 2.69 12.87 1.96
CA GLU A 6 2.16 14.18 2.38
C GLU A 6 0.73 14.45 1.93
N GLU A 7 0.05 15.29 2.73
CA GLU A 7 -1.38 15.69 2.75
C GLU A 7 -2.28 14.70 3.52
N GLU A 8 -3.10 15.06 4.52
CA GLU A 8 -3.48 16.31 5.21
C GLU A 8 -4.02 15.94 6.62
N ALA A 9 -4.05 16.90 7.54
CA ALA A 9 -4.71 16.76 8.83
C ALA A 9 -6.24 16.95 8.69
N GLN A 10 -7.03 15.88 8.80
CA GLN A 10 -8.46 15.91 9.17
C GLN A 10 -8.90 14.57 9.79
N GLU A 11 -9.90 14.61 10.66
CA GLU A 11 -10.68 13.42 11.06
C GLU A 11 -11.11 12.64 9.82
N PRO A 12 -11.04 11.29 9.80
CA PRO A 12 -11.21 10.55 8.56
C PRO A 12 -12.69 10.53 8.14
N PRO A 13 -13.01 10.96 6.91
CA PRO A 13 -13.78 10.06 6.07
C PRO A 13 -13.36 9.99 4.60
N LEU A 14 -13.47 8.76 4.06
CA LEU A 14 -13.90 8.38 2.70
C LEU A 14 -13.12 8.96 1.49
N LEU A 15 -12.42 8.09 0.73
CA LEU A 15 -11.92 8.26 -0.66
C LEU A 15 -10.43 8.57 -0.90
N TRP A 16 -9.57 8.47 0.11
CA TRP A 16 -8.12 8.49 -0.14
C TRP A 16 -7.62 7.09 -0.55
N PRO A 17 -6.66 6.98 -1.50
CA PRO A 17 -5.99 5.71 -1.74
C PRO A 17 -5.43 5.20 -0.42
N ALA A 18 -5.58 3.91 -0.18
CA ALA A 18 -5.21 3.30 1.09
C ALA A 18 -3.80 3.77 1.49
N ILE A 19 -3.69 4.26 2.73
CA ILE A 19 -2.42 4.68 3.32
C ILE A 19 -1.42 3.51 3.13
N PRO A 20 -0.14 3.79 2.75
CA PRO A 20 0.89 2.75 2.65
C PRO A 20 0.89 1.86 3.88
N SER A 21 1.27 0.60 3.71
CA SER A 21 1.25 -0.35 4.81
C SER A 21 2.16 0.11 5.94
N ARG A 22 1.84 -0.33 7.17
CA ARG A 22 2.71 -0.13 8.34
C ARG A 22 4.11 -0.66 8.08
N GLU A 23 4.21 -1.80 7.39
CA GLU A 23 5.47 -2.41 7.02
C GLU A 23 6.28 -1.50 6.08
N SER A 24 5.64 -0.94 5.04
CA SER A 24 6.27 0.02 4.14
C SER A 24 6.82 1.24 4.88
N TYR A 25 6.12 1.73 5.90
CA TYR A 25 6.61 2.84 6.73
C TYR A 25 7.78 2.46 7.65
N LEU A 26 7.73 1.27 8.25
CA LEU A 26 8.84 0.76 9.06
C LEU A 26 10.11 0.61 8.19
N ARG A 27 9.96 0.04 6.99
CA ARG A 27 11.04 -0.09 6.01
C ARG A 27 11.57 1.26 5.54
N LEU A 28 10.72 2.27 5.37
CA LEU A 28 11.15 3.64 5.04
C LEU A 28 11.97 4.27 6.20
N LEU A 29 11.59 4.02 7.46
CA LEU A 29 12.40 4.43 8.62
C LEU A 29 13.74 3.71 8.67
N ASP A 30 13.77 2.41 8.38
CA ASP A 30 15.02 1.65 8.28
C ASP A 30 15.94 2.23 7.20
N ALA A 31 15.39 2.53 6.01
CA ALA A 31 16.13 3.15 4.92
C ALA A 31 16.67 4.54 5.31
N PHE A 32 15.85 5.36 5.97
CA PHE A 32 16.27 6.67 6.47
C PHE A 32 17.39 6.55 7.51
N GLU A 33 17.25 5.67 8.49
CA GLU A 33 18.30 5.44 9.48
C GLU A 33 19.61 5.00 8.83
N ALA A 34 19.54 4.08 7.88
CA ALA A 34 20.72 3.57 7.20
C ALA A 34 21.44 4.67 6.40
N VAL A 35 20.70 5.53 5.70
CA VAL A 35 21.27 6.72 5.03
C VAL A 35 21.84 7.69 6.07
N TYR A 36 21.09 8.00 7.12
CA TYR A 36 21.45 8.95 8.18
C TYR A 36 22.78 8.57 8.85
N GLN A 37 22.98 7.28 9.17
CA GLN A 37 24.20 6.79 9.82
C GLN A 37 25.44 6.79 8.89
N ASN A 38 25.24 6.72 7.57
CA ASN A 38 26.33 6.59 6.59
C ASN A 38 26.63 7.88 5.82
N ARG A 39 26.13 9.04 6.27
CA ARG A 39 26.39 10.32 5.60
C ARG A 39 27.86 10.72 5.64
N LYS A 40 28.25 11.52 4.66
CA LYS A 40 29.61 12.08 4.56
C LYS A 40 30.00 12.94 5.78
N LYS A 41 29.04 13.62 6.41
CA LYS A 41 29.25 14.43 7.62
C LYS A 41 28.42 13.86 8.75
N HIS A 42 29.06 13.51 9.86
CA HIS A 42 28.38 13.00 11.06
C HIS A 42 27.55 14.09 11.75
N ALA A 43 28.06 15.33 11.77
CA ALA A 43 27.30 16.50 12.21
C ALA A 43 26.30 16.92 11.13
N SER A 44 25.04 16.52 11.31
CA SER A 44 23.94 16.88 10.42
C SER A 44 23.52 18.34 10.63
N LYS A 45 23.48 19.12 9.55
CA LYS A 45 22.90 20.48 9.56
C LYS A 45 21.37 20.46 9.64
N HIS A 46 20.76 19.31 9.34
CA HIS A 46 19.32 19.09 9.36
C HIS A 46 18.82 18.33 10.60
N ALA A 47 19.64 18.20 11.66
CA ALA A 47 19.26 17.46 12.87
C ALA A 47 17.92 17.94 13.46
N TRP A 48 17.72 19.27 13.57
CA TRP A 48 16.46 19.87 13.99
C TRP A 48 15.29 19.52 13.06
N TYR A 49 15.53 19.59 11.75
CA TYR A 49 14.53 19.26 10.73
C TYR A 49 14.09 17.80 10.81
N TYR A 50 15.03 16.86 10.96
CA TYR A 50 14.71 15.45 11.12
C TYR A 50 13.99 15.18 12.43
N PHE A 51 14.50 15.71 13.54
CA PHE A 51 13.90 15.54 14.86
C PHE A 51 12.45 16.03 14.87
N GLY A 52 12.19 17.23 14.35
CA GLY A 52 10.85 17.80 14.25
C GLY A 52 9.89 16.98 13.39
N ASN A 53 10.30 16.60 12.17
CA ASN A 53 9.51 15.81 11.24
C ASN A 53 9.22 14.37 11.71
N LEU A 54 10.03 13.85 12.64
CA LEU A 54 9.77 12.57 13.31
C LEU A 54 8.90 12.70 14.57
N GLY A 55 8.35 13.89 14.83
CA GLY A 55 7.47 14.17 15.97
C GLY A 55 8.20 14.60 17.25
N GLY A 56 9.47 14.96 17.15
CA GLY A 56 10.27 15.40 18.30
C GLY A 56 9.75 16.66 18.99
N HIS A 57 8.97 17.50 18.29
CA HIS A 57 8.30 18.68 18.88
C HIS A 57 7.30 18.34 19.97
N PHE A 58 6.80 17.09 20.01
CA PHE A 58 5.91 16.60 21.06
C PHE A 58 6.66 16.00 22.26
N THR A 59 7.99 16.10 22.28
CA THR A 59 8.83 15.63 23.37
C THR A 59 9.42 16.81 24.14
N GLU A 60 9.81 16.59 25.41
CA GLU A 60 10.48 17.59 26.24
C GLU A 60 11.97 17.80 25.87
N VAL A 61 12.49 17.03 24.91
CA VAL A 61 13.90 17.06 24.53
C VAL A 61 14.20 18.38 23.81
N ARG A 62 15.15 19.15 24.35
CA ARG A 62 15.73 20.33 23.70
C ARG A 62 17.08 19.97 23.11
N LEU A 63 17.23 20.17 21.80
CA LEU A 63 18.53 19.99 21.16
C LEU A 63 19.40 21.23 21.44
N SER A 64 20.69 21.01 21.73
CA SER A 64 21.68 22.09 21.79
C SER A 64 22.22 22.38 20.38
N ASP A 65 22.44 23.66 20.06
CA ASP A 65 23.07 24.05 18.80
C ASP A 65 24.59 23.79 18.79
N ASP A 66 25.20 23.73 19.98
CA ASP A 66 26.65 23.58 20.15
C ASP A 66 27.09 22.11 20.29
N ASP A 67 26.15 21.19 20.52
CA ASP A 67 26.45 19.77 20.72
C ASP A 67 25.94 18.92 19.53
N ALA A 68 26.86 18.64 18.60
CA ALA A 68 26.58 17.80 17.43
C ALA A 68 26.29 16.34 17.80
N GLU A 69 26.91 15.80 18.85
CA GLU A 69 26.73 14.42 19.28
C GLU A 69 25.38 14.24 19.97
N GLN A 70 25.00 15.16 20.86
CA GLN A 70 23.67 15.17 21.47
C GLN A 70 22.57 15.21 20.40
N ARG A 71 22.72 16.07 19.38
CA ARG A 71 21.79 16.14 18.25
C ARG A 71 21.72 14.83 17.48
N HIS A 72 22.87 14.22 17.21
CA HIS A 72 22.96 12.94 16.52
C HIS A 72 22.18 11.84 17.28
N GLN A 73 22.45 11.69 18.58
CA GLN A 73 21.80 10.71 19.44
C GLN A 73 20.30 10.98 19.60
N ALA A 74 19.88 12.24 19.67
CA ALA A 74 18.48 12.60 19.77
C ALA A 74 17.68 12.18 18.53
N VAL A 75 18.24 12.37 17.32
CA VAL A 75 17.58 11.91 16.09
C VAL A 75 17.50 10.38 16.05
N LEU A 76 18.57 9.66 16.37
CA LEU A 76 18.54 8.19 16.40
C LEU A 76 17.52 7.66 17.42
N LYS A 77 17.47 8.25 18.61
CA LYS A 77 16.47 7.91 19.64
C LYS A 77 15.05 8.17 19.14
N GLN A 78 14.83 9.26 18.42
CA GLN A 78 13.52 9.59 17.85
C GLN A 78 13.11 8.62 16.72
N ILE A 79 14.05 8.19 15.88
CA ILE A 79 13.81 7.13 14.88
C ILE A 79 13.36 5.84 15.58
N SER A 80 14.11 5.38 16.59
CA SER A 80 13.78 4.17 17.34
C SER A 80 12.41 4.26 18.01
N HIS A 81 12.12 5.37 18.68
CA HIS A 81 10.82 5.63 19.29
C HIS A 81 9.69 5.58 18.24
N ARG A 82 9.90 6.18 17.06
CA ARG A 82 8.92 6.15 15.97
C ARG A 82 8.65 4.72 15.48
N LYS A 83 9.68 3.88 15.36
CA LYS A 83 9.54 2.46 15.00
C LYS A 83 8.71 1.70 16.05
N GLU A 84 8.94 1.94 17.34
CA GLU A 84 8.16 1.32 18.42
C GLU A 84 6.69 1.71 18.36
N LEU A 85 6.39 3.00 18.18
CA LEU A 85 5.03 3.49 18.04
C LEU A 85 4.31 2.85 16.85
N LEU A 86 5.00 2.72 15.71
CA LEU A 86 4.43 2.08 14.52
C LEU A 86 4.26 0.56 14.68
N LYS A 87 5.13 -0.11 15.45
CA LYS A 87 4.98 -1.55 15.74
C LYS A 87 3.78 -1.85 16.61
N SER A 88 3.41 -0.97 17.55
CA SER A 88 2.27 -1.16 18.45
C SER A 88 0.97 -1.41 17.67
N ALA A 89 0.29 -2.52 17.95
CA ALA A 89 -0.87 -3.01 17.20
C ALA A 89 -2.18 -2.28 17.53
N GLU A 90 -2.23 -1.54 18.65
CA GLU A 90 -3.49 -1.06 19.21
C GLU A 90 -4.09 0.13 18.47
N LYS A 91 -3.27 1.04 17.91
CA LYS A 91 -3.74 2.22 17.18
C LYS A 91 -2.84 2.51 15.99
N TRP A 92 -3.44 2.83 14.83
CA TRP A 92 -2.69 3.30 13.69
C TRP A 92 -2.02 4.63 14.03
N GLN A 93 -0.70 4.69 13.89
CA GLN A 93 0.09 5.89 14.12
C GLN A 93 0.42 6.53 12.77
N ASN A 94 0.09 7.81 12.60
CA ASN A 94 0.41 8.54 11.37
C ASN A 94 1.94 8.62 11.23
N PRO A 95 2.56 7.97 10.24
CA PRO A 95 4.01 7.89 10.08
C PRO A 95 4.72 9.25 10.05
N GLY A 96 4.01 10.34 9.75
CA GLY A 96 4.57 11.68 9.70
C GLY A 96 5.32 11.91 8.39
N THR A 97 6.25 12.86 8.38
CA THR A 97 6.93 13.35 7.17
C THR A 97 8.25 12.62 6.92
N ILE A 98 8.33 11.32 7.23
CA ILE A 98 9.57 10.52 7.08
C ILE A 98 10.11 10.55 5.65
N GLY A 99 9.22 10.56 4.63
CA GLY A 99 9.64 10.68 3.23
C GLY A 99 10.44 11.96 2.96
N ARG A 100 10.11 13.07 3.63
CA ARG A 100 10.87 14.33 3.57
C ARG A 100 12.23 14.21 4.26
N CYS A 101 12.30 13.54 5.41
CA CYS A 101 13.58 13.28 6.09
C CYS A 101 14.52 12.46 5.21
N PHE A 102 14.01 11.38 4.62
CA PHE A 102 14.77 10.53 3.71
C PHE A 102 15.26 11.29 2.48
N LEU A 103 14.38 12.06 1.83
CA LEU A 103 14.73 12.85 0.66
C LEU A 103 15.82 13.89 0.97
N ALA A 104 15.69 14.62 2.08
CA ALA A 104 16.68 15.61 2.50
C ALA A 104 18.03 14.95 2.85
N ALA A 105 18.02 13.79 3.51
CA ALA A 105 19.26 13.08 3.82
C ALA A 105 20.04 12.65 2.56
N ILE A 106 19.34 12.16 1.54
CA ILE A 106 19.96 11.79 0.27
C ILE A 106 20.41 13.01 -0.54
N SER A 107 19.57 14.04 -0.62
CA SER A 107 19.81 15.20 -1.51
C SER A 107 20.80 16.20 -0.93
N ASP A 108 20.70 16.51 0.37
CA ASP A 108 21.34 17.69 0.96
C ASP A 108 22.56 17.35 1.82
N GLU A 109 22.65 16.10 2.31
CA GLU A 109 23.75 15.63 3.15
C GLU A 109 24.57 14.54 2.48
N GLY A 110 23.93 13.72 1.65
CA GLY A 110 24.56 12.78 0.73
C GLY A 110 25.30 11.63 1.41
N VAL A 111 25.24 10.48 0.77
CA VAL A 111 26.16 9.36 1.01
C VAL A 111 27.08 9.27 -0.21
N GLU A 112 28.26 8.66 -0.07
CA GLU A 112 29.06 8.33 -1.24
C GLU A 112 28.27 7.43 -2.21
N SER A 113 28.22 7.75 -3.51
CA SER A 113 27.26 7.13 -4.44
C SER A 113 27.34 5.61 -4.49
N ALA A 114 28.54 5.04 -4.59
CA ALA A 114 28.73 3.58 -4.59
C ALA A 114 28.26 2.93 -3.27
N ARG A 115 28.33 3.67 -2.16
CA ARG A 115 27.88 3.23 -0.85
C ARG A 115 26.38 3.39 -0.66
N LEU A 116 25.78 4.43 -1.26
CA LEU A 116 24.34 4.68 -1.22
C LEU A 116 23.57 3.52 -1.85
N ASP A 117 24.00 3.04 -3.02
CA ASP A 117 23.34 1.92 -3.70
C ASP A 117 23.39 0.64 -2.87
N GLN A 118 24.53 0.35 -2.22
CA GLN A 118 24.67 -0.80 -1.33
C GLN A 118 23.76 -0.69 -0.10
N ILE A 119 23.65 0.51 0.48
CA ILE A 119 22.80 0.78 1.65
C ILE A 119 21.33 0.66 1.30
N LEU A 120 20.93 1.18 0.13
CA LEU A 120 19.53 1.21 -0.29
C LEU A 120 19.05 -0.10 -0.94
N ALA A 121 19.97 -0.96 -1.41
CA ALA A 121 19.65 -2.22 -2.06
C ALA A 121 18.59 -3.08 -1.33
N PRO A 122 18.67 -3.28 0.00
CA PRO A 122 17.67 -4.06 0.74
C PRO A 122 16.27 -3.40 0.82
N TYR A 123 16.20 -2.09 0.57
CA TYR A 123 14.99 -1.27 0.69
C TYR A 123 14.39 -0.89 -0.66
N TRP A 124 15.08 -1.17 -1.78
CA TRP A 124 14.62 -0.77 -3.11
C TRP A 124 13.20 -1.19 -3.46
N PRO A 125 12.74 -2.42 -3.18
CA PRO A 125 11.36 -2.81 -3.47
C PRO A 125 10.33 -1.90 -2.79
N THR A 126 10.56 -1.56 -1.52
CA THR A 126 9.66 -0.66 -0.77
C THR A 126 9.77 0.78 -1.26
N LEU A 127 10.98 1.29 -1.47
CA LEU A 127 11.19 2.65 -1.95
C LEU A 127 10.57 2.86 -3.34
N TRP A 128 10.72 1.89 -4.23
CA TRP A 128 10.08 1.87 -5.54
C TRP A 128 8.56 1.84 -5.40
N GLY A 129 8.01 0.92 -4.59
CA GLY A 129 6.55 0.83 -4.39
C GLY A 129 5.94 2.13 -3.84
N LEU A 130 6.61 2.79 -2.90
CA LEU A 130 6.19 4.10 -2.38
C LEU A 130 6.30 5.21 -3.44
N ALA A 131 7.34 5.19 -4.26
CA ALA A 131 7.52 6.14 -5.35
C ALA A 131 6.49 5.97 -6.47
N ALA A 132 6.23 4.73 -6.90
CA ALA A 132 5.22 4.37 -7.90
C ALA A 132 3.82 4.78 -7.44
N ARG A 133 3.48 4.52 -6.17
CA ARG A 133 2.23 5.02 -5.57
C ARG A 133 2.17 6.54 -5.57
N GLY A 134 3.26 7.21 -5.18
CA GLY A 134 3.35 8.68 -5.20
C GLY A 134 3.18 9.25 -6.60
N HIS A 135 3.70 8.58 -7.62
CA HIS A 135 3.49 8.92 -9.03
C HIS A 135 2.02 8.77 -9.41
N TRP A 136 1.41 7.61 -9.11
CA TRP A 136 0.01 7.34 -9.41
C TRP A 136 -0.94 8.38 -8.81
N VAL A 137 -0.70 8.81 -7.56
CA VAL A 137 -1.49 9.86 -6.91
C VAL A 137 -1.35 11.21 -7.62
N ARG A 138 -0.14 11.59 -8.04
CA ARG A 138 0.14 12.92 -8.62
C ARG A 138 -0.17 13.03 -10.10
N HIS A 139 -0.14 11.93 -10.84
CA HIS A 139 -0.28 11.92 -12.29
C HIS A 139 -1.61 11.29 -12.68
N ASP A 140 -2.73 11.82 -12.17
CA ASP A 140 -4.09 11.45 -12.58
C ASP A 140 -4.37 9.94 -12.61
N ARG A 141 -3.83 9.21 -11.62
CA ARG A 141 -4.02 7.76 -11.47
C ARG A 141 -3.41 6.96 -12.63
N GLN A 142 -2.37 7.52 -13.26
CA GLN A 142 -1.55 6.82 -14.23
C GLN A 142 -0.45 6.03 -13.51
N PRO A 143 -0.32 4.72 -13.76
CA PRO A 143 0.78 3.93 -13.24
C PRO A 143 2.11 4.31 -13.91
N VAL A 144 3.21 3.98 -13.24
CA VAL A 144 4.55 4.10 -13.81
C VAL A 144 4.71 3.05 -14.91
N ARG A 145 4.72 3.48 -16.17
CA ARG A 145 4.91 2.62 -17.33
C ARG A 145 5.88 3.22 -18.33
N PRO A 146 6.63 2.40 -19.09
CA PRO A 146 7.41 2.89 -20.21
C PRO A 146 6.50 3.57 -21.25
N THR A 147 6.92 4.71 -21.75
CA THR A 147 6.29 5.36 -22.92
C THR A 147 6.68 4.61 -24.19
N GLY A 148 5.78 3.76 -24.70
CA GLY A 148 5.96 3.07 -25.98
C GLY A 148 5.06 1.84 -26.12
N PRO A 149 4.88 1.29 -27.33
CA PRO A 149 4.17 0.02 -27.52
C PRO A 149 4.94 -1.10 -26.80
N ASN A 150 4.30 -1.73 -25.82
CA ASN A 150 4.88 -2.85 -25.07
C ASN A 150 4.69 -4.16 -25.86
N GLU A 151 5.38 -4.30 -26.99
CA GLU A 151 5.30 -5.51 -27.84
C GLU A 151 5.82 -6.76 -27.11
N ASP A 152 6.76 -6.58 -26.17
CA ASP A 152 7.35 -7.63 -25.35
C ASP A 152 6.70 -7.83 -23.98
N ASP A 153 5.45 -7.38 -23.81
CA ASP A 153 4.74 -7.59 -22.56
C ASP A 153 4.53 -9.10 -22.28
N PHE A 154 5.28 -9.64 -21.32
CA PHE A 154 5.21 -11.06 -20.97
C PHE A 154 3.80 -11.50 -20.53
N ARG A 155 2.96 -10.56 -20.07
CA ARG A 155 1.57 -10.82 -19.67
C ARG A 155 0.73 -11.35 -20.84
N ARG A 156 1.09 -11.00 -22.07
CA ARG A 156 0.47 -11.54 -23.29
C ARG A 156 0.79 -13.02 -23.52
N ARG A 157 1.85 -13.54 -22.89
CA ARG A 157 2.30 -14.93 -22.98
C ARG A 157 1.83 -15.77 -21.79
N ILE A 158 1.19 -15.17 -20.78
CA ILE A 158 0.61 -15.91 -19.66
C ILE A 158 -0.61 -16.67 -20.14
N ILE A 159 -0.63 -17.98 -19.89
CA ILE A 159 -1.83 -18.80 -19.98
C ILE A 159 -2.63 -18.56 -18.71
N LEU A 160 -3.83 -17.98 -18.85
CA LEU A 160 -4.70 -17.76 -17.71
C LEU A 160 -5.20 -19.10 -17.15
N PRO A 161 -5.32 -19.23 -15.83
CA PRO A 161 -5.81 -20.45 -15.22
C PRO A 161 -7.29 -20.69 -15.55
N ASP A 162 -7.71 -21.94 -15.48
CA ASP A 162 -9.11 -22.31 -15.58
C ASP A 162 -9.94 -21.60 -14.50
N PRO A 163 -11.23 -21.30 -14.77
CA PRO A 163 -12.09 -20.67 -13.78
C PRO A 163 -12.17 -21.48 -12.49
N LEU A 164 -12.01 -20.80 -11.35
CA LEU A 164 -12.15 -21.40 -10.03
C LEU A 164 -13.61 -21.36 -9.60
N LYS A 165 -14.04 -22.40 -8.87
CA LYS A 165 -15.41 -22.50 -8.36
C LYS A 165 -15.40 -22.95 -6.90
N VAL A 166 -16.20 -22.28 -6.07
CA VAL A 166 -16.53 -22.69 -4.70
C VAL A 166 -18.03 -22.43 -4.54
N ASP A 167 -18.79 -23.47 -4.21
CA ASP A 167 -20.25 -23.46 -4.21
C ASP A 167 -20.82 -22.92 -5.54
N ASP A 168 -21.72 -21.94 -5.49
CA ASP A 168 -22.31 -21.29 -6.66
C ASP A 168 -21.47 -20.13 -7.20
N LEU A 169 -20.41 -19.72 -6.49
CA LEU A 169 -19.53 -18.64 -6.90
C LEU A 169 -18.45 -19.15 -7.84
N LYS A 170 -18.19 -18.36 -8.90
CA LYS A 170 -17.13 -18.67 -9.87
C LYS A 170 -16.27 -17.44 -10.12
N LEU A 171 -14.96 -17.66 -10.21
CA LEU A 171 -13.96 -16.66 -10.52
C LEU A 171 -13.28 -17.00 -11.83
N SER A 172 -13.26 -16.07 -12.79
CA SER A 172 -12.52 -16.23 -14.04
C SER A 172 -11.66 -15.02 -14.36
N PHE A 173 -10.66 -15.22 -15.21
CA PHE A 173 -9.65 -14.20 -15.52
C PHE A 173 -9.73 -13.81 -16.99
N THR A 174 -9.36 -12.58 -17.30
CA THR A 174 -9.33 -12.07 -18.67
C THR A 174 -8.19 -11.10 -18.89
N THR A 175 -7.66 -11.10 -20.10
CA THR A 175 -6.64 -10.18 -20.59
C THR A 175 -7.24 -8.99 -21.35
N THR A 176 -8.57 -8.87 -21.41
CA THR A 176 -9.27 -7.80 -22.15
C THR A 176 -8.89 -6.38 -21.70
N ALA A 177 -8.49 -6.22 -20.44
CA ALA A 177 -8.01 -4.96 -19.87
C ALA A 177 -6.47 -4.85 -19.85
N CYS A 178 -5.75 -5.71 -20.59
CA CYS A 178 -4.27 -5.72 -20.64
C CYS A 178 -3.72 -4.30 -20.85
N PRO A 179 -2.74 -3.85 -20.05
CA PRO A 179 -1.88 -4.61 -19.13
C PRO A 179 -2.52 -5.05 -17.78
N GLU A 180 -3.74 -4.65 -17.48
CA GLU A 180 -4.45 -5.06 -16.27
C GLU A 180 -4.82 -6.56 -16.29
N LEU A 181 -4.92 -7.15 -15.10
CA LEU A 181 -5.56 -8.44 -14.90
C LEU A 181 -7.05 -8.22 -14.64
N GLY A 182 -7.89 -8.57 -15.60
CA GLY A 182 -9.33 -8.54 -15.41
C GLY A 182 -9.81 -9.77 -14.64
N VAL A 183 -10.66 -9.55 -13.63
CA VAL A 183 -11.21 -10.61 -12.77
C VAL A 183 -12.73 -10.55 -12.80
N TYR A 184 -13.35 -11.61 -13.31
CA TYR A 184 -14.79 -11.78 -13.32
C TYR A 184 -15.23 -12.60 -12.11
N ILE A 185 -16.20 -12.06 -11.37
CA ILE A 185 -16.91 -12.77 -10.30
C ILE A 185 -18.32 -13.05 -10.82
N ASP A 186 -18.65 -14.32 -10.95
CA ASP A 186 -20.01 -14.81 -11.21
C ASP A 186 -20.65 -15.20 -9.88
N PHE A 187 -21.74 -14.52 -9.53
CA PHE A 187 -22.44 -14.69 -8.26
C PHE A 187 -23.50 -15.81 -8.28
N GLY A 188 -23.44 -16.67 -9.29
CA GLY A 188 -24.21 -17.90 -9.39
C GLY A 188 -25.60 -17.72 -10.00
N PRO A 189 -26.29 -18.85 -10.24
CA PRO A 189 -27.55 -18.88 -11.01
C PRO A 189 -28.73 -18.20 -10.30
N THR A 190 -28.66 -18.06 -8.98
CA THR A 190 -29.69 -17.40 -8.17
C THR A 190 -29.66 -15.88 -8.34
N ARG A 191 -28.46 -15.27 -8.31
CA ARG A 191 -28.29 -13.82 -8.47
C ARG A 191 -28.24 -13.42 -9.94
N ARG A 192 -27.67 -14.25 -10.81
CA ARG A 192 -27.47 -13.95 -12.25
C ARG A 192 -26.76 -12.62 -12.50
N VAL A 193 -25.87 -12.25 -11.58
CA VAL A 193 -25.05 -11.04 -11.65
C VAL A 193 -23.61 -11.48 -11.82
N ASN A 194 -22.94 -10.83 -12.76
CA ASN A 194 -21.50 -10.94 -12.95
C ASN A 194 -20.88 -9.56 -12.70
N TYR A 195 -19.70 -9.52 -12.11
CA TYR A 195 -18.97 -8.30 -11.87
C TYR A 195 -17.53 -8.43 -12.38
N LEU A 196 -17.09 -7.46 -13.17
CA LEU A 196 -15.72 -7.37 -13.66
C LEU A 196 -14.94 -6.34 -12.85
N ILE A 197 -13.86 -6.79 -12.23
CA ILE A 197 -12.81 -5.92 -11.70
C ILE A 197 -11.74 -5.79 -12.79
N ALA A 198 -11.70 -4.64 -13.47
CA ALA A 198 -10.83 -4.43 -14.64
C ALA A 198 -9.55 -3.64 -14.34
N ARG A 199 -9.41 -3.07 -13.14
CA ARG A 199 -8.26 -2.22 -12.77
C ARG A 199 -7.54 -2.79 -11.56
N TYR A 200 -6.21 -2.69 -11.56
CA TYR A 200 -5.40 -3.12 -10.43
C TYR A 200 -5.77 -2.43 -9.11
N SER A 201 -6.04 -1.12 -9.10
CA SER A 201 -6.43 -0.39 -7.88
C SER A 201 -7.69 -0.97 -7.24
N ASP A 202 -8.69 -1.28 -8.06
CA ASP A 202 -9.95 -1.86 -7.62
C ASP A 202 -9.70 -3.29 -7.12
N LEU A 203 -8.87 -4.06 -7.82
CA LEU A 203 -8.50 -5.41 -7.43
C LEU A 203 -7.73 -5.45 -6.12
N ALA A 204 -6.78 -4.55 -5.92
CA ALA A 204 -5.99 -4.40 -4.72
C ALA A 204 -6.88 -4.02 -3.52
N GLU A 205 -7.81 -3.07 -3.70
CA GLU A 205 -8.78 -2.72 -2.66
C GLU A 205 -9.69 -3.90 -2.31
N PHE A 206 -10.23 -4.59 -3.32
CA PHE A 206 -11.12 -5.73 -3.13
C PHE A 206 -10.44 -6.85 -2.35
N ARG A 207 -9.18 -7.14 -2.68
CA ARG A 207 -8.38 -8.13 -1.93
C ARG A 207 -8.12 -7.69 -0.51
N ALA A 208 -7.69 -6.45 -0.29
CA ALA A 208 -7.43 -5.94 1.05
C ALA A 208 -8.69 -6.00 1.93
N MET A 209 -9.86 -5.76 1.34
CA MET A 209 -11.16 -5.93 2.00
C MET A 209 -11.39 -7.40 2.41
N LEU A 210 -11.16 -8.37 1.51
CA LEU A 210 -11.34 -9.79 1.81
C LEU A 210 -10.31 -10.33 2.81
N GLU A 211 -9.06 -9.87 2.76
CA GLU A 211 -7.97 -10.29 3.65
C GLU A 211 -8.12 -9.68 5.05
N GLY A 212 -8.44 -8.38 5.14
CA GLY A 212 -8.59 -7.64 6.39
C GLY A 212 -9.91 -7.86 7.13
N TRP A 213 -10.81 -8.68 6.57
CA TRP A 213 -12.13 -8.88 7.14
C TRP A 213 -12.09 -9.66 8.45
N SER A 214 -12.72 -9.07 9.46
CA SER A 214 -13.24 -9.78 10.63
C SER A 214 -14.75 -9.49 10.66
N ALA A 215 -15.57 -10.47 11.07
CA ALA A 215 -17.03 -10.35 11.16
C ALA A 215 -17.56 -9.18 12.01
N LYS A 216 -16.68 -8.38 12.62
CA LYS A 216 -16.97 -7.23 13.47
C LYS A 216 -16.68 -5.87 12.81
N ARG A 217 -16.14 -5.80 11.60
CA ARG A 217 -15.72 -4.52 10.97
C ARG A 217 -16.33 -4.34 9.59
N SER A 218 -16.94 -3.18 9.37
CA SER A 218 -17.29 -2.68 8.04
C SER A 218 -16.02 -2.28 7.27
N TRP A 219 -16.04 -2.45 5.96
CA TRP A 219 -15.04 -1.91 5.05
C TRP A 219 -15.60 -0.65 4.42
N ASN A 220 -14.81 0.40 4.36
CA ASN A 220 -15.22 1.63 3.71
C ASN A 220 -14.10 2.15 2.81
N GLY A 221 -14.00 1.55 1.62
CA GLY A 221 -13.02 1.89 0.61
C GLY A 221 -13.59 2.81 -0.46
N ARG A 222 -12.77 3.05 -1.48
CA ARG A 222 -13.09 3.95 -2.59
C ARG A 222 -14.01 3.31 -3.61
N HIS A 223 -13.79 2.02 -3.86
CA HIS A 223 -14.55 1.24 -4.85
C HIS A 223 -15.60 0.36 -4.18
N PHE A 224 -15.34 -0.09 -2.96
CA PHE A 224 -16.18 -1.03 -2.23
C PHE A 224 -16.55 -0.52 -0.84
N LEU A 225 -17.78 -0.80 -0.42
CA LEU A 225 -18.26 -0.60 0.93
C LEU A 225 -18.89 -1.91 1.41
N THR A 226 -18.60 -2.33 2.64
CA THR A 226 -19.28 -3.46 3.26
C THR A 226 -20.04 -3.02 4.49
N THR A 227 -21.32 -3.39 4.55
CA THR A 227 -22.19 -3.16 5.70
C THR A 227 -22.64 -4.48 6.29
N LEU A 228 -22.79 -4.52 7.61
CA LEU A 228 -23.30 -5.68 8.34
C LEU A 228 -24.70 -5.37 8.84
N SER A 229 -25.70 -6.14 8.39
CA SER A 229 -27.02 -6.17 9.01
C SER A 229 -27.10 -7.36 9.96
N LYS A 230 -27.76 -7.16 11.12
CA LYS A 230 -28.04 -8.22 12.10
C LYS A 230 -29.54 -8.47 12.27
N GLU A 231 -30.40 -7.77 11.53
CA GLU A 231 -31.85 -7.77 11.76
C GLU A 231 -32.52 -9.11 11.45
N LYS A 232 -32.01 -9.88 10.47
CA LYS A 232 -32.54 -11.19 10.05
C LYS A 232 -31.51 -12.33 10.15
N GLY A 233 -30.45 -12.12 10.95
CA GLY A 233 -29.21 -12.89 10.92
C GLY A 233 -28.05 -12.05 10.33
N PRO A 234 -26.79 -12.51 10.45
CA PRO A 234 -25.65 -11.78 9.88
C PRO A 234 -25.70 -11.82 8.36
N THR A 235 -26.09 -10.71 7.75
CA THR A 235 -26.06 -10.51 6.29
C THR A 235 -25.08 -9.40 5.96
N PHE A 236 -24.19 -9.68 5.01
CA PHE A 236 -23.14 -8.77 4.57
C PHE A 236 -23.53 -8.17 3.23
N THR A 237 -23.69 -6.86 3.15
CA THR A 237 -23.93 -6.21 1.87
C THR A 237 -22.62 -5.66 1.34
N LEU A 238 -22.20 -6.14 0.17
CA LEU A 238 -21.14 -5.54 -0.63
C LEU A 238 -21.75 -4.50 -1.56
N TRP A 239 -21.39 -3.25 -1.35
CA TRP A 239 -21.75 -2.14 -2.22
C TRP A 239 -20.65 -1.89 -3.25
N LEU A 240 -21.01 -2.03 -4.52
CA LEU A 240 -20.20 -1.69 -5.68
C LEU A 240 -20.42 -0.21 -6.00
N ARG A 241 -19.61 0.68 -5.42
CA ARG A 241 -19.88 2.13 -5.41
C ARG A 241 -20.04 2.75 -6.80
N GLN A 242 -19.31 2.24 -7.80
CA GLN A 242 -19.39 2.79 -9.15
C GLN A 242 -20.73 2.52 -9.85
N ASN A 243 -21.42 1.46 -9.45
CA ASN A 243 -22.65 1.00 -10.11
C ASN A 243 -23.88 1.18 -9.22
N ASP A 244 -23.68 1.61 -7.96
CA ASP A 244 -24.73 1.68 -6.92
C ASP A 244 -25.48 0.35 -6.73
N ILE A 245 -24.74 -0.77 -6.84
CA ILE A 245 -25.28 -2.13 -6.69
C ILE A 245 -24.88 -2.68 -5.33
N GLY A 246 -25.85 -3.09 -4.52
CA GLY A 246 -25.67 -3.87 -3.31
C GLY A 246 -25.85 -5.36 -3.57
N ILE A 247 -24.90 -6.19 -3.12
CA ILE A 247 -25.00 -7.65 -3.17
C ILE A 247 -24.95 -8.17 -1.73
N ASP A 248 -26.04 -8.80 -1.30
CA ASP A 248 -26.12 -9.42 0.02
C ASP A 248 -25.50 -10.82 0.01
N PHE A 249 -24.69 -11.12 1.01
CA PHE A 249 -24.05 -12.40 1.25
C PHE A 249 -24.45 -12.94 2.61
N THR A 250 -24.68 -14.25 2.67
CA THR A 250 -24.57 -15.01 3.93
C THR A 250 -23.11 -15.14 4.35
N GLU A 251 -22.87 -15.55 5.59
CA GLU A 251 -21.49 -15.81 6.07
C GLU A 251 -20.78 -16.87 5.25
N ASN A 252 -21.49 -17.94 4.85
CA ASN A 252 -20.93 -19.01 4.02
C ASN A 252 -20.52 -18.50 2.64
N GLU A 253 -21.38 -17.71 1.98
CA GLU A 253 -21.06 -17.16 0.66
C GLU A 253 -19.90 -16.16 0.72
N TRP A 254 -19.81 -15.37 1.79
CA TRP A 254 -18.68 -14.47 2.00
C TRP A 254 -17.37 -15.26 2.18
N ASN A 255 -17.41 -16.34 2.98
CA ASN A 255 -16.26 -17.21 3.16
C ASN A 255 -15.86 -17.94 1.86
N ALA A 256 -16.83 -18.40 1.07
CA ALA A 256 -16.58 -18.99 -0.25
C ALA A 256 -15.91 -17.99 -1.21
N LEU A 257 -16.34 -16.72 -1.20
CA LEU A 257 -15.70 -15.65 -1.98
C LEU A 257 -14.25 -15.42 -1.53
N ARG A 258 -13.99 -15.40 -0.21
CA ARG A 258 -12.63 -15.28 0.33
C ARG A 258 -11.76 -16.46 -0.09
N GLU A 259 -12.27 -17.68 0.01
CA GLU A 259 -11.56 -18.89 -0.38
C GLU A 259 -11.20 -18.87 -1.87
N LEU A 260 -12.12 -18.44 -2.74
CA LEU A 260 -11.87 -18.27 -4.18
C LEU A 260 -10.70 -17.33 -4.45
N PHE A 261 -10.68 -16.17 -3.80
CA PHE A 261 -9.58 -15.21 -3.93
C PHE A 261 -8.28 -15.74 -3.30
N GLN A 262 -8.33 -16.47 -2.19
CA GLN A 262 -7.14 -17.11 -1.64
C GLN A 262 -6.54 -18.15 -2.61
N LYS A 263 -7.37 -19.02 -3.19
CA LYS A 263 -6.95 -20.02 -4.17
C LYS A 263 -6.37 -19.37 -5.42
N ALA A 264 -7.05 -18.38 -5.97
CA ALA A 264 -6.56 -17.67 -7.15
C ALA A 264 -5.20 -17.00 -6.92
N TRP A 265 -5.00 -16.39 -5.75
CA TRP A 265 -3.74 -15.73 -5.44
C TRP A 265 -2.63 -16.67 -4.98
N ALA A 266 -2.92 -17.97 -4.87
CA ALA A 266 -1.90 -19.00 -4.74
C ALA A 266 -1.36 -19.47 -6.11
N ILE A 267 -1.99 -19.08 -7.23
CA ILE A 267 -1.58 -19.46 -8.59
C ILE A 267 -0.35 -18.63 -9.00
N PRO A 268 0.80 -19.26 -9.33
CA PRO A 268 2.05 -18.55 -9.62
C PRO A 268 1.95 -17.53 -10.76
N GLU A 269 1.21 -17.83 -11.82
CA GLU A 269 1.02 -16.97 -12.98
C GLU A 269 0.32 -15.66 -12.60
N LEU A 270 -0.72 -15.76 -11.76
CA LEU A 270 -1.46 -14.60 -11.26
C LEU A 270 -0.62 -13.81 -10.25
N GLN A 271 0.14 -14.49 -9.39
CA GLN A 271 1.09 -13.82 -8.49
C GLN A 271 2.10 -12.99 -9.26
N ARG A 272 2.70 -13.55 -10.31
CA ARG A 272 3.66 -12.86 -11.16
C ARG A 272 3.03 -11.63 -11.84
N TRP A 273 1.83 -11.76 -12.39
CA TRP A 273 1.12 -10.63 -13.00
C TRP A 273 0.85 -9.52 -11.99
N VAL A 274 0.35 -9.88 -10.80
CA VAL A 274 0.03 -8.94 -9.72
C VAL A 274 1.28 -8.26 -9.17
N GLN A 275 2.42 -8.96 -9.10
CA GLN A 275 3.71 -8.38 -8.69
C GLN A 275 4.16 -7.28 -9.66
N GLU A 276 4.00 -7.50 -10.96
CA GLU A 276 4.35 -6.50 -11.98
C GLU A 276 3.42 -5.30 -11.93
N LEU A 277 2.11 -5.52 -11.74
CA LEU A 277 1.19 -4.42 -11.48
C LEU A 277 1.55 -3.66 -10.19
N GLN A 278 2.01 -4.35 -9.15
CA GLN A 278 2.46 -3.70 -7.91
C GLN A 278 3.74 -2.86 -8.12
N LEU A 279 4.60 -3.22 -9.08
CA LEU A 279 5.74 -2.37 -9.47
C LEU A 279 5.27 -1.12 -10.22
N GLU A 280 4.26 -1.23 -11.06
CA GLU A 280 3.72 -0.11 -11.84
C GLU A 280 2.89 0.87 -10.98
N TYR A 281 2.07 0.35 -10.08
CA TYR A 281 1.11 1.11 -9.27
C TYR A 281 1.61 1.43 -7.85
N GLY A 282 2.56 0.66 -7.34
CA GLY A 282 2.88 0.62 -5.91
C GLY A 282 1.94 -0.29 -5.11
N GLU A 283 2.15 -0.35 -3.79
CA GLU A 283 1.57 -1.35 -2.87
C GLU A 283 0.04 -1.56 -2.96
N LYS A 284 -0.72 -0.54 -3.37
CA LYS A 284 -2.19 -0.57 -3.41
C LYS A 284 -2.81 0.17 -4.60
N GLY A 285 -1.99 0.73 -5.50
CA GLY A 285 -2.42 1.78 -6.45
C GLY A 285 -3.17 2.88 -5.72
#